data_AF-A0A7C0WY91-F1
#
_entry.id   AF-A0A7C0WY91-F1
#
_cell.length_a   1.000
_cell.length_b   1.000
_cell.length_c   1.000
_cell.angle_alpha   90.00
_cell.angle_beta   90.00
_cell.angle_gamma   90.00
#
_symmetry.space_group_name_H-M   'P 1'
#
loop_
_entity.id
_entity.type
_entity.pdbx_description
1 polymer ?
#
loop_
_entity_poly.entity_id
_entity_poly.type
_entity_poly.pdbx_seq_one_letter_code
_entity_poly.pdbx_strand_id
1 'polypeptide(L)' 'MLSDDLLKAYREAAPYISHLNKIREILLSLKGRSKDEVMEVLREYGKEADPTLRTDIKILLRYMEKE' A
#
# COMPACT_ATOMS: atom_id res chain seq x y z
N MET A 1 -11.49 -8.72 6.12
CA MET A 1 -11.78 -7.53 5.28
C MET A 1 -10.58 -6.60 5.37
N LEU A 2 -10.34 -5.72 4.39
CA LEU A 2 -9.39 -4.62 4.63
C LEU A 2 -10.00 -3.71 5.71
N SER A 3 -9.20 -3.20 6.66
CA SER A 3 -9.71 -2.25 7.63
C SER A 3 -10.18 -0.97 6.92
N ASP A 4 -11.13 -0.26 7.53
CA ASP A 4 -11.70 0.96 6.96
C ASP A 4 -10.61 2.02 6.74
N ASP A 5 -9.63 2.13 7.64
CA ASP A 5 -8.49 3.03 7.54
C ASP A 5 -7.60 2.71 6.33
N LEU A 6 -7.39 1.43 6.04
CA LEU A 6 -6.54 0.99 4.93
C LEU A 6 -7.23 1.20 3.58
N LEU A 7 -8.55 1.03 3.55
CA LEU A 7 -9.39 1.39 2.41
C LEU A 7 -9.40 2.90 2.15
N LYS A 8 -9.44 3.72 3.20
CA LYS A 8 -9.36 5.18 3.10
C LYS A 8 -8.00 5.61 2.54
N ALA A 9 -6.91 5.14 3.15
CA ALA A 9 -5.56 5.44 2.68
C ALA A 9 -5.34 5.02 1.23
N TYR A 10 -5.85 3.86 0.82
CA TYR A 10 -5.78 3.41 -0.58
C TYR A 10 -6.55 4.32 -1.53
N ARG A 11 -7.77 4.76 -1.17
CA ARG A 11 -8.58 5.67 -2.01
C ARG A 11 -7.92 7.04 -2.16
N GLU A 12 -7.33 7.57 -1.10
CA GLU A 12 -6.64 8.86 -1.14
C GLU A 12 -5.32 8.80 -1.90
N ALA A 13 -4.61 7.67 -1.84
CA ALA A 13 -3.37 7.44 -2.58
C ALA A 13 -3.63 7.12 -4.06
N ALA A 14 -4.80 6.56 -4.41
CA ALA A 14 -5.13 6.07 -5.75
C ALA A 14 -4.83 7.05 -6.91
N PRO A 15 -5.13 8.37 -6.82
CA PRO A 15 -4.84 9.32 -7.90
C PRO A 15 -3.34 9.51 -8.19
N TYR A 16 -2.48 9.12 -7.24
CA TYR A 16 -1.03 9.33 -7.30
C TYR A 16 -0.25 8.03 -7.57
N ILE A 17 -0.95 6.89 -7.65
CA ILE A 17 -0.35 5.57 -7.85
C ILE A 17 -0.45 5.20 -9.33
N SER A 18 0.69 4.92 -9.96
CA SER A 18 0.75 4.49 -11.36
C SER A 18 0.32 3.03 -11.53
N HIS A 19 0.76 2.14 -10.62
CA HIS A 19 0.48 0.70 -10.68
C HIS A 19 -0.67 0.29 -9.74
N LEU A 20 -1.84 0.90 -9.92
CA LEU A 20 -2.97 0.73 -9.00
C LEU A 20 -3.40 -0.74 -8.84
N ASN A 21 -3.42 -1.49 -9.94
CA ASN A 21 -3.76 -2.91 -9.94
C ASN A 21 -2.73 -3.74 -9.17
N LYS A 22 -1.43 -3.43 -9.31
CA LYS A 22 -0.37 -4.16 -8.62
C LYS A 22 -0.41 -3.92 -7.11
N ILE A 23 -0.61 -2.67 -6.71
CA ILE A 23 -0.82 -2.31 -5.30
C ILE A 23 -2.06 -3.02 -4.75
N ARG A 24 -3.15 -3.06 -5.51
CA ARG A 24 -4.37 -3.77 -5.10
C ARG A 24 -4.12 -5.27 -4.91
N GLU A 25 -3.40 -5.93 -5.81
CA GLU A 25 -3.02 -7.35 -5.67
C GLU A 25 -2.22 -7.59 -4.38
N ILE A 26 -1.23 -6.74 -4.09
CA ILE A 26 -0.43 -6.81 -2.86
C ILE A 26 -1.34 -6.68 -1.64
N LEU A 27 -2.20 -5.66 -1.59
CA LEU A 27 -3.11 -5.44 -0.47
C LEU A 27 -4.11 -6.59 -0.29
N LEU A 28 -4.62 -7.16 -1.37
CA LEU A 28 -5.52 -8.32 -1.31
C LEU A 28 -4.81 -9.56 -0.75
N SER A 29 -3.51 -9.75 -1.06
CA SER A 29 -2.70 -10.83 -0.50
C SER A 29 -2.45 -10.69 1.01
N LEU A 30 -2.60 -9.48 1.55
CA LEU A 30 -2.40 -9.14 2.96
C LEU A 30 -3.72 -8.97 3.72
N LYS A 31 -4.86 -9.34 3.11
CA LYS A 31 -6.18 -9.20 3.72
C LYS A 31 -6.25 -9.98 5.04
N GLY A 32 -6.60 -9.28 6.13
CA GLY A 32 -6.72 -9.87 7.47
C GLY A 32 -5.46 -9.75 8.33
N ARG A 33 -4.37 -9.21 7.78
CA ARG A 33 -3.19 -8.80 8.54
C ARG A 33 -3.41 -7.49 9.28
N SER A 34 -2.60 -7.24 10.31
CA SER A 34 -2.60 -5.96 11.01
C SER A 34 -2.06 -4.84 10.12
N LYS A 35 -2.36 -3.59 10.46
CA LYS A 35 -1.84 -2.43 9.73
C LYS A 35 -0.31 -2.42 9.73
N ASP A 36 0.32 -2.70 10.87
CA ASP A 36 1.78 -2.72 11.01
C ASP A 36 2.42 -3.81 10.13
N GLU A 37 1.82 -5.01 10.10
CA GLU A 37 2.27 -6.09 9.22
C GLU A 37 2.15 -5.72 7.74
N VAL A 38 1.05 -5.06 7.35
CA VAL A 38 0.87 -4.60 5.96
C VAL A 38 1.95 -3.56 5.60
N MET A 39 2.21 -2.62 6.50
CA MET A 39 3.22 -1.58 6.29
C MET A 39 4.64 -2.16 6.20
N GLU A 40 4.97 -3.15 7.02
CA GLU A 40 6.25 -3.85 6.97
C GLU A 40 6.44 -4.56 5.62
N VAL A 41 5.46 -5.35 5.19
CA VAL A 41 5.52 -6.06 3.90
C VAL A 41 5.62 -5.09 2.73
N LEU A 42 4.89 -3.97 2.77
CA LEU A 42 5.00 -2.93 1.73
C LEU A 42 6.40 -2.31 1.70
N ARG A 43 7.01 -2.04 2.86
CA ARG A 43 8.40 -1.53 2.94
C ARG A 43 9.39 -2.52 2.35
N GLU A 44 9.22 -3.81 2.59
CA GLU A 44 10.06 -4.86 2.01
C GLU A 44 9.88 -4.95 0.49
N TYR A 45 8.64 -5.01 0.01
CA TYR A 45 8.33 -4.98 -1.42
C TYR A 45 8.96 -3.77 -2.13
N GLY A 46 8.91 -2.59 -1.49
CA GLY A 46 9.51 -1.37 -2.05
C GLY A 46 11.02 -1.44 -2.24
N LYS A 47 11.75 -2.27 -1.47
CA LYS A 47 13.21 -2.43 -1.62
C LYS A 47 13.56 -3.18 -2.90
N GLU A 48 12.79 -4.22 -3.24
CA GLU A 48 13.02 -5.10 -4.40
C GLU A 48 12.29 -4.63 -5.66
N ALA A 49 11.27 -3.77 -5.51
CA ALA A 49 10.49 -3.23 -6.61
C ALA A 49 11.30 -2.31 -7.55
N ASP A 50 10.81 -2.21 -8.79
CA ASP A 50 11.26 -1.22 -9.76
C ASP A 50 11.02 0.21 -9.25
N PRO A 51 11.70 1.23 -9.84
CA PRO A 51 11.63 2.61 -9.34
C PRO A 51 10.22 3.20 -9.28
N THR A 52 9.33 2.84 -10.21
CA THR A 52 7.98 3.38 -10.27
C THR A 52 7.11 2.74 -9.20
N LEU A 53 7.12 1.41 -9.11
CA LEU A 53 6.38 0.69 -8.06
C LEU A 53 6.88 1.05 -6.66
N ARG A 54 8.20 1.26 -6.48
CA ARG A 54 8.76 1.77 -5.22
C ARG A 54 8.18 3.13 -4.84
N THR A 55 7.98 4.00 -5.82
CA THR A 55 7.38 5.33 -5.60
C THR A 55 5.91 5.20 -5.23
N ASP A 56 5.16 4.36 -5.95
CA ASP A 56 3.75 4.07 -5.65
C ASP A 56 3.57 3.52 -4.22
N ILE A 57 4.44 2.61 -3.81
CA ILE A 57 4.47 2.04 -2.44
C ILE A 57 4.74 3.13 -1.40
N LYS A 58 5.72 4.02 -1.64
CA LYS A 58 6.03 5.14 -0.72
C LYS A 58 4.86 6.09 -0.58
N ILE A 59 4.16 6.37 -1.67
CA ILE A 59 2.94 7.20 -1.65
C ILE A 59 1.90 6.54 -0.76
N LEU A 60 1.58 5.27 -0.99
CA LEU A 60 0.61 4.54 -0.17
C LEU A 60 0.97 4.55 1.32
N LEU A 61 2.23 4.22 1.65
CA LEU A 61 2.71 4.21 3.03
C LEU A 61 2.51 5.55 3.73
N ARG A 62 2.77 6.67 3.03
CA ARG A 62 2.57 8.02 3.58
C ARG A 62 1.12 8.31 3.93
N TYR A 63 0.15 7.79 3.17
CA TYR A 63 -1.27 7.93 3.50
C TYR A 63 -1.67 7.00 4.65
N MET A 64 -1.11 5.79 4.71
CA MET A 64 -1.36 4.87 5.82
C MET A 64 -0.82 5.37 7.16
N GLU A 65 0.29 6.13 7.17
CA GLU A 65 0.86 6.77 8.37
C GLU A 65 0.05 7.97 8.89
N LYS A 66 -0.83 8.56 8.07
CA LYS A 66 -1.67 9.70 8.46
C LYS A 66 -2.96 9.30 9.16
N GLU A 67 -3.45 8.10 8.87
CA GLU A 67 -4.56 7.45 9.55
C GLU A 67 -4.05 6.65 10.76
#